data_AF-A0A3B9EJ21-F1
#
_entry.id   AF-A0A3B9EJ21-F1
#
_cell.length_a   1.000
_cell.length_b   1.000
_cell.length_c   1.000
_cell.angle_alpha   90.00
_cell.angle_beta   90.00
_cell.angle_gamma   90.00
#
_symmetry.space_group_name_H-M   'P 1'
#
loop_
_entity.id
_entity.type
_entity.pdbx_description
1 polymer ?
#
loop_
_entity_poly.entity_id
_entity_poly.type
_entity_poly.pdbx_seq_one_letter_code
_entity_poly.pdbx_strand_id
1 'polypeptide(L)'
;MDQDRQAAFDFDADATLDQTPEPTPQAASDDPSDDSLGASLRAARLASGLSLAQLSTMTRVHTRFLTALEQGEYAVLPSRIFSMGYVRAYAGALGLDELNAVERFKQEYPDAAVPLQPPTGAALQQMR
;
A
#
# COMPACT_ATOMS: atom_id res chain seq x y z
N MET A 1 -69.06 27.26 25.41
CA MET A 1 -68.54 27.86 24.16
C MET A 1 -67.03 27.94 24.28
N ASP A 2 -66.36 26.84 24.59
CA ASP A 2 -66.19 25.58 23.82
C ASP A 2 -64.91 25.66 23.00
N GLN A 3 -63.82 25.42 23.73
CA GLN A 3 -62.53 25.03 23.19
C GLN A 3 -62.58 23.51 23.02
N ASP A 4 -63.09 23.05 21.88
CA ASP A 4 -63.09 21.64 21.50
C ASP A 4 -63.17 21.54 19.97
N ARG A 5 -62.06 21.19 19.32
CA ARG A 5 -62.06 20.06 18.37
C ARG A 5 -60.69 19.79 17.75
N GLN A 6 -60.26 18.58 18.06
CA GLN A 6 -59.35 17.70 17.35
C GLN A 6 -59.64 17.60 15.83
N ALA A 7 -58.58 17.54 15.02
CA ALA A 7 -58.45 16.69 13.82
C ALA A 7 -56.96 16.70 13.42
N ALA A 8 -56.19 15.66 13.78
CA ALA A 8 -55.99 14.47 12.95
C ALA A 8 -55.18 14.79 11.67
N PHE A 9 -53.85 14.79 11.82
CA PHE A 9 -52.94 14.54 10.70
C PHE A 9 -52.39 13.12 10.90
N ASP A 10 -53.04 12.16 10.26
CA ASP A 10 -52.47 10.86 9.91
C ASP A 10 -51.24 11.12 9.04
N PHE A 11 -50.05 10.87 9.58
CA PHE A 11 -48.82 10.86 8.80
C PHE A 11 -48.56 9.41 8.40
N ASP A 12 -48.83 9.10 7.14
CA ASP A 12 -48.55 7.82 6.47
C ASP A 12 -47.18 7.26 6.89
N ALA A 13 -47.25 6.13 7.61
CA ALA A 13 -46.10 5.31 7.94
C ALA A 13 -45.88 4.30 6.80
N ASP A 14 -45.19 4.72 5.74
CA ASP A 14 -44.65 3.81 4.74
C ASP A 14 -43.44 4.43 4.04
N ALA A 15 -42.25 4.22 4.59
CA ALA A 15 -40.99 4.36 3.87
C ALA A 15 -39.89 3.60 4.62
N THR A 16 -39.74 2.34 4.22
CA THR A 16 -38.58 1.46 4.38
C THR A 16 -37.28 2.17 4.81
N LEU A 17 -36.96 2.05 6.10
CA LEU A 17 -35.60 2.24 6.60
C LEU A 17 -34.80 0.96 6.28
N ASP A 18 -34.38 0.83 5.03
CA ASP A 18 -33.26 -0.04 4.67
C ASP A 18 -32.05 0.85 4.36
N GLN A 19 -31.37 1.25 5.42
CA GLN A 19 -29.99 1.75 5.35
C GLN A 19 -29.17 0.85 6.26
N THR A 20 -28.95 -0.37 5.80
CA THR A 20 -27.78 -1.13 6.23
C THR A 20 -26.59 -0.55 5.47
N PRO A 21 -25.64 0.17 6.10
CA PRO A 21 -24.38 0.43 5.43
C PRO A 21 -23.66 -0.90 5.28
N GLU A 22 -23.69 -1.46 4.08
CA GLU A 22 -22.81 -2.56 3.69
C GLU A 22 -21.36 -2.09 3.92
N PRO A 23 -20.55 -2.78 4.75
CA PRO A 23 -19.11 -2.54 4.76
C PRO A 23 -18.53 -3.21 3.50
N THR A 24 -18.42 -2.44 2.42
CA THR A 24 -17.69 -2.88 1.23
C THR A 24 -16.23 -3.14 1.65
N PRO A 25 -15.70 -4.36 1.45
CA PRO A 25 -14.31 -4.65 1.75
C PRO A 25 -13.40 -4.00 0.70
N GLN A 26 -12.61 -3.04 1.16
CA GLN A 26 -11.23 -2.74 0.75
C GLN A 26 -10.82 -3.18 -0.67
N ALA A 27 -10.89 -2.26 -1.63
CA ALA A 27 -10.12 -2.33 -2.86
C ALA A 27 -9.56 -0.93 -3.20
N ALA A 28 -8.23 -0.84 -3.14
CA ALA A 28 -7.36 0.16 -3.77
C ALA A 28 -7.62 1.65 -3.43
N SER A 29 -7.16 2.08 -2.26
CA SER A 29 -6.72 3.48 -2.10
C SER A 29 -5.33 3.64 -2.74
N ASP A 30 -5.27 3.68 -4.08
CA ASP A 30 -4.12 4.12 -4.88
C ASP A 30 -4.06 5.65 -4.97
N ASP A 31 -4.29 6.34 -3.84
CA ASP A 31 -4.09 7.78 -3.78
C ASP A 31 -2.62 8.00 -3.37
N PRO A 32 -1.76 8.60 -4.23
CA PRO A 32 -0.41 8.97 -3.86
C PRO A 32 -0.51 10.09 -2.83
N SER A 33 -0.81 9.71 -1.61
CA SER A 33 -0.73 10.56 -0.45
C SER A 33 0.73 10.99 -0.40
N ASP A 34 1.01 12.31 -0.36
CA ASP A 34 2.36 12.85 -0.16
C ASP A 34 3.04 12.26 1.10
N ASP A 35 2.28 11.56 1.94
CA ASP A 35 2.71 10.84 3.12
C ASP A 35 3.06 9.34 2.90
N SER A 36 3.11 8.82 1.66
CA SER A 36 3.57 7.43 1.43
C SER A 36 5.10 7.27 1.62
N LEU A 37 5.57 6.07 1.97
CA LEU A 37 7.01 5.80 2.06
C LEU A 37 7.71 6.08 0.74
N GLY A 38 7.09 5.71 -0.39
CA GLY A 38 7.66 5.93 -1.72
C GLY A 38 7.86 7.41 -2.03
N ALA A 39 6.85 8.23 -1.74
CA ALA A 39 6.95 9.69 -1.90
C ALA A 39 8.06 10.28 -1.01
N SER A 40 8.16 9.84 0.25
CA SER A 40 9.20 10.27 1.18
C SER A 40 10.61 9.92 0.70
N LEU A 41 10.85 8.68 0.24
CA LEU A 41 12.13 8.24 -0.31
C LEU A 41 12.51 9.04 -1.56
N ARG A 42 11.54 9.29 -2.46
CA ARG A 42 11.75 10.09 -3.67
C ARG A 42 12.12 11.52 -3.32
N ALA A 43 11.39 12.15 -2.39
CA ALA A 43 11.66 13.52 -1.95
C ALA A 43 13.08 13.64 -1.35
N ALA A 44 13.47 12.70 -0.49
CA ALA A 44 14.81 12.66 0.08
C ALA A 44 15.92 12.44 -0.97
N ARG A 45 15.68 11.59 -1.98
CA ARG A 45 16.62 11.47 -3.11
C ARG A 45 16.76 12.77 -3.89
N LEU A 46 15.65 13.43 -4.21
CA LEU A 46 15.69 14.69 -4.94
C LEU A 46 16.42 15.78 -4.14
N ALA A 47 16.21 15.84 -2.83
CA ALA A 47 16.91 16.75 -1.93
C ALA A 47 18.42 16.47 -1.82
N SER A 48 18.84 15.20 -1.91
CA SER A 48 20.27 14.83 -1.92
C SER A 48 20.97 15.03 -3.27
N GLY A 49 20.20 15.29 -4.34
CA GLY A 49 20.74 15.45 -5.70
C GLY A 49 21.26 14.15 -6.32
N LEU A 50 21.00 12.99 -5.71
CA LEU A 50 21.45 11.70 -6.22
C LEU A 50 20.51 11.18 -7.32
N SER A 51 21.10 10.67 -8.39
CA SER A 51 20.38 9.90 -9.41
C SER A 51 20.11 8.47 -8.92
N LEU A 52 19.08 7.84 -9.49
CA LEU A 52 18.80 6.42 -9.26
C LEU A 52 20.00 5.51 -9.63
N ALA A 53 20.78 5.87 -10.65
CA ALA A 53 21.97 5.13 -11.06
C ALA A 53 23.09 5.19 -10.01
N GLN A 54 23.32 6.36 -9.42
CA GLN A 54 24.28 6.52 -8.31
C GLN A 54 23.84 5.72 -7.09
N LEU A 55 22.57 5.84 -6.68
CA LEU A 55 22.02 5.07 -5.56
C LEU A 55 22.06 3.57 -5.80
N SER A 56 21.78 3.13 -7.03
CA SER A 56 21.91 1.71 -7.41
C SER A 56 23.34 1.20 -7.22
N THR A 57 24.33 2.02 -7.57
CA THR A 57 25.76 1.68 -7.36
C THR A 57 26.12 1.63 -5.87
N MET A 58 25.64 2.59 -5.08
CA MET A 58 25.93 2.70 -3.64
C MET A 58 25.27 1.56 -2.84
N THR A 59 24.01 1.26 -3.13
CA THR A 59 23.20 0.29 -2.38
C THR A 59 23.31 -1.14 -2.92
N ARG A 60 23.83 -1.31 -4.14
CA ARG A 60 23.80 -2.56 -4.92
C ARG A 60 22.38 -3.08 -5.19
N VAL A 61 21.39 -2.19 -5.15
CA VAL A 61 20.01 -2.49 -5.51
C VAL A 61 19.78 -2.07 -6.95
N HIS A 62 19.18 -2.93 -7.77
CA HIS A 62 18.91 -2.61 -9.17
C HIS A 62 17.98 -1.39 -9.29
N THR A 63 18.25 -0.48 -10.24
CA THR A 63 17.47 0.76 -10.45
C THR A 63 15.97 0.53 -10.58
N ARG A 64 15.57 -0.58 -11.23
CA ARG A 64 14.16 -1.02 -11.33
C ARG A 64 13.48 -1.12 -9.96
N PHE A 65 14.16 -1.67 -8.95
CA PHE A 65 13.57 -1.83 -7.61
C PHE A 65 13.58 -0.53 -6.83
N LEU A 66 14.60 0.32 -6.99
CA LEU A 66 14.59 1.66 -6.40
C LEU A 66 13.44 2.52 -6.96
N THR A 67 13.18 2.40 -8.27
CA THR A 67 12.04 3.07 -8.93
C THR A 67 10.71 2.54 -8.39
N ALA A 68 10.57 1.21 -8.25
CA ALA A 68 9.38 0.60 -7.69
C ALA A 68 9.12 1.05 -6.24
N LEU A 69 10.18 1.19 -5.42
CA LEU A 69 10.06 1.73 -4.07
C LEU A 69 9.55 3.18 -4.06
N GLU A 70 10.06 4.05 -4.95
CA GLU A 70 9.57 5.44 -5.08
C GLU A 70 8.12 5.53 -5.57
N GLN A 71 7.65 4.53 -6.31
CA GLN A 71 6.31 4.47 -6.90
C GLN A 71 5.30 3.71 -6.04
N GLY A 72 5.72 3.04 -4.95
CA GLY A 72 4.86 2.16 -4.17
C GLY A 72 4.50 0.84 -4.89
N GLU A 73 5.17 0.52 -5.99
CA GLU A 73 4.92 -0.65 -6.85
C GLU A 73 5.52 -1.93 -6.26
N TYR A 74 5.06 -2.30 -5.05
CA TYR A 74 5.64 -3.40 -4.27
C TYR A 74 5.47 -4.78 -4.92
N ALA A 75 4.49 -4.94 -5.81
CA ALA A 75 4.27 -6.17 -6.57
C ALA A 75 5.45 -6.51 -7.52
N VAL A 76 6.26 -5.53 -7.91
CA VAL A 76 7.44 -5.71 -8.77
C VAL A 76 8.67 -6.14 -7.96
N LEU A 77 8.66 -5.90 -6.65
CA LEU A 77 9.78 -6.23 -5.80
C LEU A 77 9.89 -7.77 -5.62
N PRO A 78 11.10 -8.28 -5.32
CA PRO A 78 11.28 -9.67 -4.91
C PRO A 78 10.56 -9.98 -3.57
N SER A 79 10.93 -11.09 -2.93
CA SER A 79 10.33 -11.45 -1.64
C SER A 79 10.40 -10.30 -0.62
N ARG A 80 9.38 -10.21 0.23
CA ARG A 80 9.26 -9.16 1.27
C ARG A 80 10.52 -9.00 2.12
N ILE A 81 11.22 -10.09 2.41
CA ILE A 81 12.47 -10.09 3.17
C ILE A 81 13.58 -9.33 2.42
N PHE A 82 13.73 -9.56 1.11
CA PHE A 82 14.70 -8.81 0.31
C PHE A 82 14.30 -7.33 0.18
N SER A 83 13.01 -7.07 0.00
CA SER A 83 12.46 -5.72 -0.12
C SER A 83 12.72 -4.86 1.13
N MET A 84 12.58 -5.43 2.34
CA MET A 84 12.99 -4.74 3.58
C MET A 84 14.48 -4.39 3.59
N GLY A 85 15.34 -5.26 3.07
CA GLY A 85 16.77 -4.99 2.92
C GLY A 85 17.05 -3.82 1.95
N TYR A 86 16.27 -3.73 0.86
CA TYR A 86 16.39 -2.63 -0.10
C TYR A 86 15.93 -1.30 0.50
N VAL A 87 14.81 -1.29 1.22
CA VAL A 87 14.32 -0.09 1.94
C VAL A 87 15.37 0.39 2.94
N ARG A 88 15.93 -0.52 3.74
CA ARG A 88 17.01 -0.20 4.68
C ARG A 88 18.21 0.42 3.98
N ALA A 89 18.74 -0.25 2.95
CA ALA A 89 19.91 0.23 2.21
C ALA A 89 19.66 1.60 1.57
N TYR A 90 18.45 1.83 1.04
CA TYR A 90 18.08 3.08 0.42
C TYR A 90 17.98 4.21 1.46
N ALA A 91 17.28 3.99 2.57
CA ALA A 91 17.20 4.95 3.67
C ALA A 91 18.59 5.32 4.22
N GLY A 92 19.45 4.33 4.47
CA GLY A 92 20.82 4.54 4.94
C GLY A 92 21.67 5.34 3.94
N ALA A 93 21.55 5.06 2.64
CA ALA A 93 22.27 5.82 1.60
C ALA A 93 21.81 7.30 1.50
N LEU A 94 20.59 7.61 1.93
CA LEU A 94 20.04 8.96 1.99
C LEU A 94 20.20 9.64 3.36
N GLY A 95 20.78 8.95 4.35
CA GLY A 95 20.92 9.46 5.71
C GLY A 95 19.60 9.56 6.48
N LEU A 96 18.59 8.78 6.08
CA LEU A 96 17.30 8.68 6.76
C LEU A 96 17.36 7.63 7.88
N ASP A 97 16.36 7.65 8.77
CA ASP A 97 16.19 6.60 9.77
C ASP A 97 15.78 5.27 9.11
N GLU A 98 16.72 4.33 9.08
CA GLU A 98 16.56 3.01 8.50
C GLU A 98 15.46 2.17 9.16
N LEU A 99 15.32 2.27 10.48
CA LEU A 99 14.34 1.48 11.22
C LEU A 99 12.94 2.00 10.94
N ASN A 100 12.77 3.32 10.97
CA ASN A 100 11.50 3.96 10.64
C ASN A 100 11.06 3.64 9.20
N ALA A 101 11.98 3.73 8.23
CA ALA A 101 11.67 3.41 6.84
C ALA A 101 11.20 1.96 6.67
N VAL A 102 11.86 1.00 7.34
CA VAL A 102 11.47 -0.41 7.29
C VAL A 102 10.12 -0.65 7.99
N GLU A 103 9.85 0.01 9.12
CA GLU A 103 8.55 -0.12 9.80
C GLU A 103 7.40 0.42 8.95
N ARG A 104 7.59 1.59 8.31
CA ARG A 104 6.63 2.13 7.34
C ARG A 104 6.39 1.17 6.18
N PHE A 105 7.46 0.60 5.61
CA PHE A 105 7.34 -0.41 4.56
C PHE A 105 6.52 -1.61 5.01
N LYS A 106 6.70 -2.08 6.26
CA LYS A 106 5.94 -3.22 6.78
C LYS A 106 4.45 -2.91 6.95
N GLN A 107 4.11 -1.66 7.27
CA GLN A 107 2.74 -1.19 7.43
C GLN A 107 2.05 -1.05 6.07
N GLU A 108 2.74 -0.47 5.08
CA GLU A 108 2.22 -0.27 3.72
C GLU A 108 2.20 -1.57 2.90
N TYR A 109 3.15 -2.48 3.16
CA TYR A 109 3.25 -3.80 2.52
C TYR A 109 3.24 -4.92 3.58
N PRO A 110 2.05 -5.29 4.10
CA PRO A 110 1.92 -6.36 5.07
C PRO A 110 2.30 -7.71 4.45
N ASP A 111 2.74 -8.64 5.30
CA ASP A 111 3.01 -10.01 4.87
C ASP A 111 1.68 -10.70 4.57
N ALA A 112 1.23 -10.63 3.31
CA ALA A 112 0.16 -11.47 2.83
C ALA A 112 0.72 -12.89 2.84
N ALA A 113 0.41 -13.67 3.88
CA ALA A 113 0.86 -15.04 4.02
C ALA A 113 0.70 -15.77 2.68
N VAL A 114 1.81 -15.91 1.95
CA VAL A 114 1.81 -16.55 0.65
C VAL A 114 1.36 -17.98 0.90
N PRO A 115 0.20 -18.43 0.39
CA PRO A 115 -0.18 -19.82 0.54
C PRO A 115 0.97 -20.66 -0.03
N LEU A 116 1.42 -21.65 0.73
CA LEU A 116 2.56 -22.50 0.37
C LEU A 116 2.34 -23.09 -1.03
N GLN A 117 2.88 -22.43 -2.06
CA GLN A 117 2.90 -22.99 -3.39
C GLN A 117 4.02 -24.02 -3.41
N PRO A 118 3.70 -25.29 -3.75
CA PRO A 118 4.74 -26.29 -3.89
C PRO A 118 5.73 -25.81 -4.95
N PRO A 119 7.04 -26.06 -4.76
CA PRO A 119 8.03 -25.73 -5.79
C PRO A 119 7.63 -26.50 -7.05
N THR A 120 7.15 -25.80 -8.07
CA THR A 120 6.79 -26.42 -9.35
C THR A 120 8.06 -26.96 -10.00
N GLY A 121 8.40 -28.20 -9.67
CA GLY A 121 9.28 -29.09 -10.45
C GLY A 121 8.53 -29.75 -11.61
N ALA A 122 7.64 -29.01 -12.29
CA ALA A 122 6.74 -29.57 -13.32
C ALA A 122 6.91 -28.90 -14.70
N ALA A 123 8.09 -28.37 -15.01
CA ALA A 123 8.39 -27.78 -16.32
C ALA A 123 9.49 -28.53 -17.12
N LEU A 124 9.83 -29.77 -16.77
CA LEU A 124 10.79 -30.61 -17.53
C LEU A 124 10.23 -31.96 -18.00
N GLN A 125 8.92 -32.20 -17.97
CA GLN A 125 8.32 -33.46 -18.44
C GLN A 125 7.48 -33.32 -19.72
N GLN A 126 7.86 -32.39 -20.62
CA GLN A 126 7.38 -32.37 -22.01
C GLN A 126 8.56 -32.32 -22.98
N MET A 127 9.51 -33.23 -22.79
CA MET A 127 10.45 -33.66 -23.83
C MET A 127 10.55 -35.18 -23.78
N ARG A 128 9.55 -35.85 -24.35
CA ARG A 128 9.64 -37.10 -25.10
C ARG A 128 8.28 -37.50 -25.65
#